data_AF-I4EWE9-F1
#
_entry.id   AF-I4EWE9-F1
#
_cell.length_a   1.000
_cell.length_b   1.000
_cell.length_c   1.000
_cell.angle_alpha   90.00
_cell.angle_beta   90.00
_cell.angle_gamma   90.00
#
_symmetry.space_group_name_H-M   'P 1'
#
loop_
_entity.id
_entity.type
_entity.pdbx_description
1 polymer ?
#
loop_
_entity_poly.entity_id
_entity_poly.type
_entity_poly.pdbx_seq_one_letter_code
_entity_poly.pdbx_strand_id
1 'polypeptide(L)'
;MFETGGFGVAVTVAPARPVDPDRWGPAPAGVSRRRSRLSEVLDPSGFDDAGLARELAVVGDLRSQLAAYEAALVSDFARRRPATQDRDADQPGHRVEGWTPGMVPVQVSEFFADELAVVAGLSPQAATKLVERSLALVGELPATWAALADGLIDPPRANAIVKALGGQSTAAGGRVDPAVVGEVEAQALQWALAGETPVRLAERTAAALIAVDAAAADRRRRKAEQCMDVQARATADGMGQLVADLPMPVAAACRDAVDGYARMAKADGDTRPIGQLRAQIMADLILRPWDTSRER
;
A
#
# COMPACT_ATOMS: atom_id res chain seq x y z
N MET A 1 36.25 41.57 2.56
CA MET A 1 36.54 40.60 3.62
C MET A 1 35.50 39.51 3.45
N PHE A 2 35.84 38.44 2.74
CA PHE A 2 34.96 37.27 2.65
C PHE A 2 35.00 36.62 4.02
N GLU A 3 33.85 36.40 4.64
CA GLU A 3 33.76 35.62 5.86
C GLU A 3 34.48 34.29 5.62
N THR A 4 35.22 33.82 6.62
CA THR A 4 35.84 32.49 6.68
C THR A 4 34.77 31.39 6.78
N GLY A 5 33.65 31.53 6.08
CA GLY A 5 32.64 30.51 5.91
C GLY A 5 33.04 29.63 4.74
N GLY A 6 33.32 28.35 5.01
CA GLY A 6 33.54 27.35 3.97
C GLY A 6 32.33 27.23 3.03
N PHE A 7 32.57 26.67 1.84
CA PHE A 7 31.50 26.31 0.91
C PHE A 7 30.77 25.05 1.41
N GLY A 8 29.47 24.93 1.12
CA GLY A 8 28.67 23.74 1.42
C GLY A 8 27.86 23.27 0.20
N VAL A 9 27.36 22.03 0.23
CA VAL A 9 26.53 21.48 -0.85
C VAL A 9 25.04 21.76 -0.58
N ALA A 10 24.33 22.20 -1.61
CA ALA A 10 22.87 22.30 -1.58
C ALA A 10 22.30 21.83 -2.92
N VAL A 11 21.08 21.29 -2.89
CA VAL A 11 20.30 21.06 -4.11
C VAL A 11 19.62 22.37 -4.49
N THR A 12 19.88 22.85 -5.70
CA THR A 12 19.24 24.03 -6.27
C THR A 12 18.47 23.65 -7.52
N VAL A 13 17.27 24.21 -7.69
CA VAL A 13 16.50 24.09 -8.92
C VAL A 13 16.93 25.21 -9.87
N ALA A 14 17.33 24.86 -11.09
CA ALA A 14 17.69 25.81 -12.13
C ALA A 14 17.12 25.35 -13.48
N PRO A 15 16.80 26.27 -14.42
CA PRO A 15 16.40 25.89 -15.76
C PRO A 15 17.43 24.96 -16.40
N ALA A 16 16.98 23.82 -16.90
CA ALA A 16 17.83 22.89 -17.63
C ALA A 16 18.37 23.60 -18.88
N ARG A 17 19.66 23.95 -18.86
CA ARG A 17 20.39 24.31 -20.07
C ARG A 17 21.02 23.02 -20.60
N PRO A 18 20.90 22.71 -21.90
CA PRO A 18 21.67 21.62 -22.49
C PRO A 18 23.13 21.78 -22.08
N VAL A 19 23.72 20.72 -21.52
CA VAL A 19 25.16 20.71 -21.31
C VAL A 19 25.77 20.63 -22.70
N ASP A 20 26.22 21.78 -23.21
CA ASP A 20 27.01 21.88 -24.43
C ASP A 20 28.49 21.88 -24.02
N PRO A 21 29.18 20.71 -24.08
CA PRO A 21 30.58 20.59 -23.69
C PRO A 21 31.52 21.42 -24.60
N ASP A 22 31.04 21.79 -25.79
CA ASP A 22 31.79 22.50 -26.82
C ASP A 22 31.47 24.00 -26.86
N ARG A 23 30.54 24.47 -26.03
CA ARG A 23 30.09 25.88 -25.96
C ARG A 23 31.23 26.88 -25.83
N TRP A 24 32.35 26.46 -25.22
CA TRP A 24 33.51 27.31 -24.97
C TRP A 24 34.68 27.03 -25.93
N GLY A 25 34.43 26.40 -27.08
CA GLY A 25 35.46 26.04 -28.07
C GLY A 25 36.38 24.89 -27.62
N PRO A 26 37.46 24.57 -28.35
CA PRO A 26 38.39 23.52 -27.95
C PRO A 26 39.15 23.89 -26.66
N ALA A 27 39.43 22.91 -25.81
CA ALA A 27 40.29 23.11 -24.64
C ALA A 27 41.75 23.36 -25.08
N PRO A 28 42.50 24.24 -24.41
CA PRO A 28 43.94 24.39 -24.65
C PRO A 28 44.68 23.05 -24.51
N ALA A 29 45.82 22.92 -25.19
CA ALA A 29 46.65 21.71 -25.10
C ALA A 29 47.01 21.41 -23.64
N GLY A 30 46.74 20.18 -23.19
CA GLY A 30 46.96 19.73 -21.80
C GLY A 30 45.81 20.00 -20.83
N VAL A 31 44.73 20.67 -21.26
CA VAL A 31 43.55 20.92 -20.42
C VAL A 31 42.46 19.89 -20.73
N SER A 32 42.06 19.10 -19.72
CA SER A 32 40.89 18.22 -19.82
C SER A 32 39.64 18.95 -19.32
N ARG A 33 38.59 19.00 -20.14
CA ARG A 33 37.27 19.45 -19.69
C ARG A 33 36.53 18.30 -19.04
N ARG A 34 36.17 18.48 -17.79
CA ARG A 34 35.31 17.57 -17.04
C ARG A 34 34.48 18.35 -16.05
N ARG A 35 33.41 17.73 -15.55
CA ARG A 35 32.65 18.30 -14.41
C ARG A 35 33.59 18.42 -13.21
N SER A 36 33.51 19.55 -12.49
CA SER A 36 34.25 19.76 -11.26
C SER A 36 33.88 18.68 -10.24
N ARG A 37 34.88 18.11 -9.56
CA ARG A 37 34.62 17.17 -8.46
C ARG A 37 34.26 17.97 -7.23
N LEU A 38 33.20 17.59 -6.52
CA LEU A 38 32.80 18.29 -5.30
C LEU A 38 33.93 18.34 -4.26
N SER A 39 34.73 17.27 -4.15
CA SER A 39 35.89 17.24 -3.25
C SER A 39 37.01 18.22 -3.64
N GLU A 40 37.12 18.62 -4.91
CA GLU A 40 38.10 19.63 -5.36
C GLU A 40 37.59 21.05 -5.15
N VAL A 41 36.26 21.24 -5.12
CA VAL A 41 35.62 22.55 -4.92
C VAL A 41 35.47 22.87 -3.42
N LEU A 42 35.13 21.87 -2.61
CA LEU A 42 34.84 22.03 -1.18
C LEU A 42 36.07 21.77 -0.30
N ASP A 43 37.07 21.05 -0.80
CA ASP A 43 38.29 20.65 -0.09
C ASP A 43 38.06 20.09 1.33
N PRO A 44 37.52 18.86 1.46
CA PRO A 44 37.25 18.25 2.77
C PRO A 44 38.49 18.11 3.66
N SER A 45 39.70 18.20 3.10
CA SER A 45 40.95 18.11 3.86
C SER A 45 41.17 19.31 4.78
N GLY A 46 40.50 20.44 4.49
CA GLY A 46 40.49 21.64 5.32
C GLY A 46 39.42 21.64 6.42
N PHE A 47 38.57 20.62 6.51
CA PHE A 47 37.51 20.56 7.51
C PHE A 47 38.01 19.98 8.83
N ASP A 48 37.50 20.51 9.93
CA ASP A 48 37.60 19.85 11.24
C ASP A 48 36.58 18.71 11.35
N ASP A 49 36.70 17.87 12.39
CA ASP A 49 35.80 16.73 12.61
C ASP A 49 34.31 17.16 12.64
N ALA A 50 34.02 18.32 13.23
CA ALA A 50 32.67 18.88 13.27
C ALA A 50 32.16 19.32 11.89
N GLY A 51 33.04 19.90 11.06
CA GLY A 51 32.76 20.23 9.67
C GLY A 51 32.47 19.00 8.82
N LEU A 52 33.29 17.95 8.96
CA LEU A 52 33.06 16.67 8.29
C LEU A 52 31.70 16.07 8.68
N ALA A 53 31.36 16.09 9.97
CA ALA A 53 30.08 15.57 10.46
C ALA A 53 28.87 16.36 9.92
N ARG A 54 28.95 17.70 9.88
CA ARG A 54 27.90 18.55 9.30
C ARG A 54 27.72 18.28 7.81
N GLU A 55 28.82 18.16 7.06
CA GLU A 55 28.76 17.92 5.62
C GLU A 55 28.18 16.54 5.31
N LEU A 56 28.49 15.51 6.12
CA LEU A 56 27.86 14.19 6.00
C LEU A 56 26.34 14.23 6.26
N ALA A 57 25.89 15.05 7.21
CA ALA A 57 24.46 15.24 7.47
C ALA A 57 23.74 15.90 6.29
N VAL A 58 24.35 16.95 5.70
CA VAL A 58 23.85 17.61 4.49
C VAL A 58 23.77 16.62 3.33
N VAL A 59 24.83 15.85 3.06
CA VAL A 59 24.81 14.82 2.01
C VAL A 59 23.72 13.77 2.25
N GLY A 60 23.44 13.44 3.52
CA GLY A 60 22.34 12.56 3.91
C GLY A 60 20.97 13.11 3.48
N ASP A 61 20.67 14.36 3.84
CA ASP A 61 19.44 15.05 3.46
C ASP A 61 19.27 15.13 1.94
N LEU A 62 20.34 15.52 1.22
CA LEU A 62 20.30 15.59 -0.24
C LEU A 62 20.03 14.23 -0.89
N ARG A 63 20.55 13.14 -0.32
CA ARG A 63 20.23 11.77 -0.80
C ARG A 63 18.77 11.42 -0.56
N SER A 64 18.18 11.82 0.55
CA SER A 64 16.75 11.62 0.83
C SER A 64 15.89 12.36 -0.19
N GLN A 65 16.13 13.66 -0.38
CA GLN A 65 15.41 14.49 -1.34
C GLN A 65 15.51 13.95 -2.78
N LEU A 66 16.72 13.56 -3.20
CA LEU A 66 16.93 12.97 -4.53
C LEU A 66 16.24 11.61 -4.69
N ALA A 67 16.22 10.77 -3.64
CA ALA A 67 15.52 9.49 -3.68
C ALA A 67 13.99 9.67 -3.78
N ALA A 68 13.43 10.66 -3.07
CA ALA A 68 12.00 11.00 -3.19
C ALA A 68 11.65 11.56 -4.58
N TYR A 69 12.53 12.39 -5.15
CA TYR A 69 12.36 12.92 -6.50
C TYR A 69 12.49 11.82 -7.57
N GLU A 70 13.46 10.90 -7.43
CA GLU A 70 13.58 9.72 -8.29
C GLU A 70 12.29 8.89 -8.26
N ALA A 71 11.72 8.65 -7.07
CA ALA A 71 10.46 7.94 -6.93
C ALA A 71 9.31 8.66 -7.68
N ALA A 72 9.23 9.99 -7.57
CA ALA A 72 8.22 10.77 -8.29
C ALA A 72 8.39 10.69 -9.82
N LEU A 73 9.62 10.75 -10.32
CA LEU A 73 9.93 10.59 -11.75
C LEU A 73 9.53 9.21 -12.27
N VAL A 74 9.90 8.15 -11.55
CA VAL A 74 9.56 6.77 -11.90
C VAL A 74 8.05 6.58 -11.92
N SER A 75 7.33 7.11 -10.92
CA SER A 75 5.87 7.01 -10.86
C SER A 75 5.17 7.81 -11.97
N ASP A 76 5.67 9.00 -12.35
CA ASP A 76 5.12 9.73 -13.50
C ASP A 76 5.40 8.99 -14.82
N PHE A 77 6.59 8.41 -14.95
CA PHE A 77 6.96 7.63 -16.14
C PHE A 77 6.09 6.37 -16.27
N ALA A 78 5.88 5.64 -15.18
CA ALA A 78 4.98 4.48 -15.13
C ALA A 78 3.55 4.85 -15.59
N ARG A 79 3.03 6.01 -15.17
CA ARG A 79 1.69 6.48 -15.57
C ARG A 79 1.57 6.73 -17.08
N ARG A 80 2.68 7.06 -17.75
CA ARG A 80 2.74 7.25 -19.21
C ARG A 80 2.97 5.93 -19.98
N ARG A 81 3.00 4.80 -19.27
CA ARG A 81 3.13 3.44 -19.82
C ARG A 81 1.98 2.57 -19.28
N PRO A 82 0.72 2.88 -19.62
CA PRO A 82 -0.41 2.11 -19.12
C PRO A 82 -0.43 0.71 -19.72
N ALA A 83 -0.88 -0.28 -18.94
CA ALA A 83 -1.02 -1.68 -19.37
C ALA A 83 -1.98 -1.85 -20.57
N THR A 84 -2.83 -0.86 -20.85
CA THR A 84 -3.69 -0.85 -22.05
C THR A 84 -2.91 -0.77 -23.37
N GLN A 85 -1.61 -0.46 -23.32
CA GLN A 85 -0.71 -0.52 -24.47
C GLN A 85 -0.09 -1.90 -24.66
N ASP A 86 -0.22 -2.80 -23.68
CA ASP A 86 0.26 -4.18 -23.79
C ASP A 86 -0.66 -4.98 -24.71
N ARG A 87 -0.13 -6.10 -25.22
CA ARG A 87 -0.88 -7.00 -26.10
C ARG A 87 -1.96 -7.76 -25.33
N ASP A 88 -3.15 -7.85 -25.92
CA ASP A 88 -4.26 -8.64 -25.38
C ASP A 88 -4.07 -10.15 -25.65
N ALA A 89 -4.88 -10.99 -25.00
CA ALA A 89 -4.78 -12.46 -25.07
C ALA A 89 -4.92 -13.04 -26.49
N ASP A 90 -5.53 -12.29 -27.41
CA ASP A 90 -5.76 -12.71 -28.79
C ASP A 90 -4.58 -12.36 -29.72
N GLN A 91 -3.62 -11.57 -29.23
CA GLN A 91 -2.45 -11.14 -30.00
C GLN A 91 -1.24 -12.06 -29.78
N PRO A 92 -0.49 -12.40 -30.84
CA PRO A 92 0.78 -13.13 -30.70
C PRO A 92 1.78 -12.37 -29.82
N GLY A 93 2.40 -13.08 -28.88
CA GLY A 93 3.37 -12.49 -27.94
C GLY A 93 2.75 -11.68 -26.81
N HIS A 94 1.49 -11.96 -26.46
CA HIS A 94 0.86 -11.52 -25.22
C HIS A 94 1.43 -12.24 -24.01
N ARG A 95 1.15 -11.68 -22.83
CA ARG A 95 1.61 -12.22 -21.55
C ARG A 95 1.00 -13.57 -21.24
N VAL A 96 1.80 -14.54 -20.81
CA VAL A 96 1.30 -15.82 -20.30
C VAL A 96 0.50 -15.59 -19.02
N GLU A 97 -0.71 -16.16 -18.94
CA GLU A 97 -1.57 -16.07 -17.76
C GLU A 97 -0.83 -16.55 -16.50
N GLY A 98 -0.84 -15.72 -15.44
CA GLY A 98 -0.12 -15.98 -14.19
C GLY A 98 1.34 -15.53 -14.14
N TRP A 99 1.94 -15.10 -15.26
CA TRP A 99 3.24 -14.41 -15.23
C TRP A 99 3.04 -12.93 -14.90
N THR A 100 3.67 -12.47 -13.82
CA THR A 100 3.72 -11.05 -13.44
C THR A 100 5.15 -10.67 -13.12
N PRO A 101 5.74 -9.66 -13.77
CA PRO A 101 7.06 -9.16 -13.40
C PRO A 101 6.93 -8.36 -12.11
N GLY A 102 6.98 -9.05 -10.96
CA GLY A 102 6.97 -8.44 -9.63
C GLY A 102 5.65 -7.78 -9.21
N MET A 103 5.71 -6.96 -8.17
CA MET A 103 4.59 -6.19 -7.60
C MET A 103 4.33 -4.90 -8.41
N VAL A 104 4.34 -4.99 -9.74
CA VAL A 104 3.96 -3.86 -10.60
C VAL A 104 2.42 -3.80 -10.64
N PRO A 105 1.79 -2.65 -10.34
CA PRO A 105 0.34 -2.52 -10.40
C PRO A 105 -0.20 -2.95 -11.77
N VAL A 106 -1.37 -3.61 -11.77
CA VAL A 106 -2.04 -4.14 -12.98
C VAL A 106 -2.24 -3.08 -14.08
N GLN A 107 -2.18 -1.79 -13.73
CA GLN A 107 -2.40 -0.66 -14.61
C GLN A 107 -1.14 -0.19 -15.37
N VAL A 108 0.05 -0.73 -15.05
CA VAL A 108 1.33 -0.34 -15.69
C VAL A 108 1.78 -1.46 -16.64
N SER A 109 2.36 -1.06 -17.77
CA SER A 109 2.88 -1.98 -18.79
C SER A 109 3.91 -2.95 -18.21
N GLU A 110 3.86 -4.22 -18.62
CA GLU A 110 4.86 -5.22 -18.20
C GLU A 110 6.29 -4.88 -18.59
N PHE A 111 6.47 -4.14 -19.68
CA PHE A 111 7.79 -3.80 -20.21
C PHE A 111 8.41 -2.58 -19.51
N PHE A 112 7.68 -1.91 -18.63
CA PHE A 112 8.13 -0.66 -18.02
C PHE A 112 9.42 -0.84 -17.20
N ALA A 113 9.55 -1.94 -16.47
CA ALA A 113 10.77 -2.22 -15.70
C ALA A 113 12.00 -2.36 -16.61
N ASP A 114 11.84 -2.99 -17.78
CA ASP A 114 12.93 -3.14 -18.76
C ASP A 114 13.27 -1.81 -19.43
N GLU A 115 12.26 -0.99 -19.76
CA GLU A 115 12.48 0.38 -20.26
C GLU A 115 13.25 1.23 -19.24
N LEU A 116 12.86 1.15 -17.96
CA LEU A 116 13.55 1.84 -16.88
C LEU A 116 14.99 1.34 -16.71
N ALA A 117 15.22 0.03 -16.84
CA ALA A 117 16.56 -0.55 -16.76
C ALA A 117 17.51 0.07 -17.80
N VAL A 118 17.05 0.23 -19.04
CA VAL A 118 17.81 0.87 -20.12
C VAL A 118 18.06 2.35 -19.84
N VAL A 119 17.01 3.10 -19.45
CA VAL A 119 17.11 4.55 -19.23
C VAL A 119 18.00 4.89 -18.03
N ALA A 120 17.92 4.12 -16.95
CA ALA A 120 18.66 4.35 -15.72
C ALA A 120 20.02 3.61 -15.66
N GLY A 121 20.33 2.76 -16.65
CA GLY A 121 21.56 1.95 -16.65
C GLY A 121 21.60 0.91 -15.52
N LEU A 122 20.45 0.33 -15.17
CA LEU A 122 20.28 -0.62 -14.08
C LEU A 122 20.19 -2.07 -14.59
N SER A 123 20.47 -3.03 -13.71
CA SER A 123 20.08 -4.43 -13.99
C SER A 123 18.56 -4.57 -13.97
N PRO A 124 17.97 -5.57 -14.67
CA PRO A 124 16.53 -5.78 -14.66
C PRO A 124 15.94 -5.89 -13.25
N GLN A 125 16.59 -6.67 -12.38
CA GLN A 125 16.15 -6.82 -10.99
C GLN A 125 16.22 -5.52 -10.18
N ALA A 126 17.23 -4.68 -10.42
CA ALA A 126 17.34 -3.39 -9.75
C ALA A 126 16.26 -2.42 -10.23
N ALA A 127 15.95 -2.43 -11.52
CA ALA A 127 14.87 -1.63 -12.08
C ALA A 127 13.50 -2.05 -11.54
N THR A 128 13.19 -3.36 -11.49
CA THR A 128 11.95 -3.87 -10.87
C THR A 128 11.79 -3.35 -9.42
N LYS A 129 12.83 -3.50 -8.59
CA LYS A 129 12.80 -3.01 -7.20
C LYS A 129 12.61 -1.50 -7.12
N LEU A 130 13.23 -0.74 -8.03
CA LEU A 130 13.06 0.70 -8.11
C LEU A 130 11.62 1.07 -8.47
N VAL A 131 11.00 0.39 -9.43
CA VAL A 131 9.59 0.57 -9.79
C VAL A 131 8.68 0.26 -8.61
N GLU A 132 8.79 -0.93 -8.03
CA GLU A 132 7.95 -1.37 -6.90
C GLU A 132 8.01 -0.37 -5.74
N ARG A 133 9.23 0.03 -5.35
CA ARG A 133 9.43 1.02 -4.29
C ARG A 133 8.82 2.37 -4.63
N SER A 134 9.05 2.87 -5.85
CA SER A 134 8.62 4.21 -6.24
C SER A 134 7.11 4.31 -6.30
N LEU A 135 6.45 3.28 -6.82
CA LEU A 135 4.99 3.20 -6.87
C LEU A 135 4.38 3.06 -5.46
N ALA A 136 4.97 2.24 -4.59
CA ALA A 136 4.53 2.14 -3.21
C ALA A 136 4.66 3.48 -2.46
N LEU A 137 5.82 4.15 -2.56
CA LEU A 137 6.05 5.45 -1.91
C LEU A 137 5.06 6.52 -2.39
N VAL A 138 4.90 6.68 -3.70
CA VAL A 138 4.09 7.78 -4.25
C VAL A 138 2.59 7.49 -4.21
N GLY A 139 2.19 6.22 -4.38
CA GLY A 139 0.79 5.82 -4.52
C GLY A 139 0.12 5.33 -3.24
N GLU A 140 0.87 4.67 -2.35
CA GLU A 140 0.31 3.98 -1.18
C GLU A 140 0.81 4.55 0.15
N LEU A 141 2.05 5.04 0.19
CA LEU A 141 2.74 5.52 1.39
C LEU A 141 3.14 7.01 1.27
N PRO A 142 2.17 7.91 1.05
CA PRO A 142 2.44 9.31 0.75
C PRO A 142 3.09 10.06 1.93
N ALA A 143 2.83 9.66 3.17
CA ALA A 143 3.45 10.29 4.34
C ALA A 143 4.94 9.91 4.43
N THR A 144 5.28 8.68 4.07
CA THR A 144 6.66 8.20 3.98
C THR A 144 7.41 8.88 2.86
N TRP A 145 6.76 9.04 1.70
CA TRP A 145 7.34 9.81 0.59
C TRP A 145 7.58 11.27 0.98
N ALA A 146 6.62 11.94 1.64
CA ALA A 146 6.77 13.31 2.09
C ALA A 146 7.91 13.45 3.11
N ALA A 147 7.99 12.58 4.10
CA ALA A 147 9.07 12.57 5.08
C ALA A 147 10.45 12.36 4.43
N LEU A 148 10.53 11.53 3.39
CA LEU A 148 11.76 11.35 2.61
C LEU A 148 12.09 12.59 1.76
N ALA A 149 11.08 13.22 1.16
CA ALA A 149 11.22 14.45 0.38
C ALA A 149 11.63 15.66 1.23
N ASP A 150 11.22 15.68 2.49
CA ASP A 150 11.56 16.72 3.47
C ASP A 150 12.86 16.42 4.23
N GLY A 151 13.55 15.32 3.91
CA GLY A 151 14.82 14.95 4.57
C GLY A 151 14.67 14.43 6.01
N LEU A 152 13.44 14.22 6.48
CA LEU A 152 13.15 13.79 7.86
C LEU A 152 13.53 12.32 8.11
N ILE A 153 13.53 11.51 7.06
CA ILE A 153 14.00 10.12 7.09
C ILE A 153 15.00 9.85 5.97
N ASP A 154 15.86 8.85 6.16
CA ASP A 154 16.82 8.39 5.16
C ASP A 154 16.25 7.25 4.29
N PRO A 155 16.82 7.01 3.09
CA PRO A 155 16.34 5.96 2.19
C PRO A 155 16.29 4.55 2.81
N PRO A 156 17.27 4.09 3.62
CA PRO A 156 17.15 2.82 4.35
C PRO A 156 15.90 2.70 5.22
N ARG A 157 15.52 3.74 5.98
CA ARG A 157 14.31 3.73 6.80
C ARG A 157 13.03 3.78 5.95
N ALA A 158 13.00 4.59 4.90
CA ALA A 158 11.88 4.59 3.95
C ALA A 158 11.69 3.21 3.30
N ASN A 159 12.79 2.56 2.87
CA ASN A 159 12.76 1.20 2.31
C ASN A 159 12.25 0.16 3.33
N ALA A 160 12.54 0.32 4.61
CA ALA A 160 12.04 -0.57 5.65
C ALA A 160 10.52 -0.48 5.81
N ILE A 161 9.96 0.73 5.76
CA ILE A 161 8.50 0.96 5.79
C ILE A 161 7.86 0.39 4.53
N VAL A 162 8.40 0.70 3.34
CA VAL A 162 7.93 0.16 2.05
C VAL A 162 7.95 -1.36 2.04
N LYS A 163 9.00 -2.00 2.57
CA LYS A 163 9.10 -3.46 2.64
C LYS A 163 7.98 -4.08 3.48
N ALA A 164 7.53 -3.40 4.53
CA ALA A 164 6.50 -3.89 5.42
C ALA A 164 5.08 -3.59 4.92
N LEU A 165 4.87 -2.44 4.26
CA LEU A 165 3.54 -1.93 3.92
C LEU A 165 3.22 -1.92 2.42
N GLY A 166 4.22 -1.96 1.55
CA GLY A 166 4.04 -1.89 0.10
C GLY A 166 3.21 -3.06 -0.44
N GLY A 167 2.20 -2.74 -1.23
CA GLY A 167 1.27 -3.68 -1.85
C GLY A 167 0.28 -4.33 -0.88
N GLN A 168 0.19 -3.87 0.37
CA GLN A 168 -0.71 -4.46 1.37
C GLN A 168 -2.15 -3.93 1.26
N SER A 169 -2.29 -2.68 0.81
CA SER A 169 -3.58 -2.02 0.61
C SER A 169 -4.39 -2.67 -0.51
N THR A 170 -5.70 -2.79 -0.33
CA THR A 170 -6.63 -3.23 -1.39
C THR A 170 -6.58 -2.34 -2.63
N ALA A 171 -6.24 -1.06 -2.49
CA ALA A 171 -6.03 -0.15 -3.63
C ALA A 171 -4.79 -0.53 -4.47
N ALA A 172 -3.82 -1.23 -3.86
CA ALA A 172 -2.60 -1.72 -4.50
C ALA A 172 -2.66 -3.22 -4.86
N GLY A 173 -3.83 -3.85 -4.73
CA GLY A 173 -4.02 -5.29 -4.99
C GLY A 173 -3.81 -6.20 -3.78
N GLY A 174 -3.56 -5.63 -2.61
CA GLY A 174 -3.46 -6.36 -1.34
C GLY A 174 -4.81 -6.66 -0.70
N ARG A 175 -4.80 -6.94 0.60
CA ARG A 175 -5.99 -7.40 1.36
C ARG A 175 -6.38 -6.48 2.52
N VAL A 176 -5.56 -5.49 2.82
CA VAL A 176 -5.75 -4.59 3.97
C VAL A 176 -6.47 -3.32 3.52
N ASP A 177 -7.36 -2.81 4.37
CA ASP A 177 -8.01 -1.51 4.12
C ASP A 177 -6.95 -0.39 4.02
N PRO A 178 -7.01 0.51 3.00
CA PRO A 178 -6.07 1.62 2.88
C PRO A 178 -5.97 2.48 4.15
N ALA A 179 -7.07 2.62 4.92
CA ALA A 179 -7.06 3.36 6.17
C ALA A 179 -6.19 2.69 7.25
N VAL A 180 -6.16 1.36 7.29
CA VAL A 180 -5.30 0.59 8.22
C VAL A 180 -3.84 0.73 7.82
N VAL A 181 -3.53 0.68 6.52
CA VAL A 181 -2.15 0.91 6.03
C VAL A 181 -1.66 2.30 6.41
N GLY A 182 -2.50 3.34 6.22
CA GLY A 182 -2.17 4.71 6.61
C GLY A 182 -1.99 4.90 8.13
N GLU A 183 -2.80 4.21 8.95
CA GLU A 183 -2.63 4.22 10.41
C GLU A 183 -1.27 3.64 10.84
N VAL A 184 -0.88 2.52 10.23
CA VAL A 184 0.39 1.85 10.53
C VAL A 184 1.57 2.63 9.96
N GLU A 185 1.43 3.23 8.78
CA GLU A 185 2.43 4.14 8.19
C GLU A 185 2.75 5.29 9.15
N ALA A 186 1.73 5.95 9.70
CA ALA A 186 1.93 7.05 10.64
C ALA A 186 2.68 6.60 11.91
N GLN A 187 2.39 5.40 12.43
CA GLN A 187 3.12 4.83 13.57
C GLN A 187 4.58 4.51 13.20
N ALA A 188 4.81 3.91 12.04
CA ALA A 188 6.14 3.59 11.55
C ALA A 188 7.01 4.84 11.39
N LEU A 189 6.43 5.94 10.91
CA LEU A 189 7.12 7.23 10.81
C LEU A 189 7.53 7.78 12.18
N GLN A 190 6.68 7.68 13.20
CA GLN A 190 7.06 8.11 14.55
C GLN A 190 8.27 7.32 15.07
N TRP A 191 8.34 6.01 14.79
CA TRP A 191 9.49 5.18 15.17
C TRP A 191 10.75 5.52 14.37
N ALA A 192 10.60 5.79 13.07
CA ALA A 192 11.71 6.23 12.22
C ALA A 192 12.31 7.54 12.74
N LEU A 193 11.46 8.52 13.07
CA LEU A 193 11.86 9.82 13.64
C LEU A 193 12.47 9.70 15.05
N ALA A 194 12.06 8.70 15.82
CA ALA A 194 12.67 8.35 17.10
C ALA A 194 14.03 7.64 16.95
N GLY A 195 14.51 7.43 15.71
CA GLY A 195 15.83 6.88 15.44
C GLY A 195 15.90 5.36 15.33
N GLU A 196 14.76 4.67 15.23
CA GLU A 196 14.73 3.20 15.12
C GLU A 196 15.54 2.71 13.90
N THR A 197 16.24 1.59 14.06
CA THR A 197 17.10 1.04 12.99
C THR A 197 16.24 0.43 11.87
N PRO A 198 16.69 0.44 10.61
CA PRO A 198 15.87 -0.05 9.49
C PRO A 198 15.34 -1.48 9.65
N VAL A 199 16.15 -2.39 10.19
CA VAL A 199 15.72 -3.79 10.41
C VAL A 199 14.59 -3.86 11.42
N ARG A 200 14.79 -3.23 12.59
CA ARG A 200 13.79 -3.23 13.67
C ARG A 200 12.54 -2.46 13.27
N LEU A 201 12.68 -1.39 12.49
CA LEU A 201 11.58 -0.62 11.92
C LEU A 201 10.72 -1.50 11.00
N ALA A 202 11.33 -2.28 10.11
CA ALA A 202 10.60 -3.20 9.23
C ALA A 202 9.82 -4.26 10.04
N GLU A 203 10.48 -4.91 11.00
CA GLU A 203 9.87 -5.95 11.86
C GLU A 203 8.71 -5.39 12.68
N ARG A 204 8.92 -4.23 13.32
CA ARG A 204 7.91 -3.56 14.15
C ARG A 204 6.73 -3.07 13.33
N THR A 205 6.97 -2.55 12.13
CA THR A 205 5.92 -2.11 11.19
C THR A 205 5.08 -3.29 10.71
N ALA A 206 5.71 -4.43 10.35
CA ALA A 206 4.98 -5.63 9.96
C ALA A 206 4.13 -6.19 11.11
N ALA A 207 4.67 -6.22 12.34
CA ALA A 207 3.93 -6.65 13.51
C ALA A 207 2.73 -5.74 13.82
N ALA A 208 2.91 -4.42 13.66
CA ALA A 208 1.85 -3.44 13.86
C ALA A 208 0.74 -3.58 12.82
N LEU A 209 1.08 -3.84 11.55
CA LEU A 209 0.10 -4.10 10.50
C LEU A 209 -0.84 -5.26 10.87
N ILE A 210 -0.26 -6.38 11.31
CA ILE A 210 -1.03 -7.56 11.74
C ILE A 210 -1.95 -7.22 12.92
N ALA A 211 -1.44 -6.50 13.92
CA ALA A 211 -2.20 -6.14 15.10
C ALA A 211 -3.35 -5.16 14.81
N VAL A 212 -3.08 -4.13 14.01
CA VAL A 212 -4.08 -3.11 13.65
C VAL A 212 -5.13 -3.69 12.71
N ASP A 213 -4.76 -4.54 11.75
CA ASP A 213 -5.73 -5.20 10.87
C ASP A 213 -6.69 -6.11 11.66
N ALA A 214 -6.16 -6.92 12.59
CA ALA A 214 -6.98 -7.73 13.49
C ALA A 214 -7.94 -6.86 14.32
N ALA A 215 -7.44 -5.79 14.92
CA ALA A 215 -8.26 -4.85 15.67
C ALA A 215 -9.30 -4.14 14.80
N ALA A 216 -8.97 -3.80 13.56
CA ALA A 216 -9.88 -3.20 12.60
C ALA A 216 -10.98 -4.18 12.17
N ALA A 217 -10.64 -5.46 11.96
CA ALA A 217 -11.62 -6.52 11.72
C ALA A 217 -12.59 -6.68 12.89
N ASP A 218 -12.09 -6.64 14.13
CA ASP A 218 -12.93 -6.68 15.32
C ASP A 218 -13.80 -5.43 15.46
N ARG A 219 -13.27 -4.24 15.19
CA ARG A 219 -14.06 -2.99 15.16
C ARG A 219 -15.18 -3.05 14.13
N ARG A 220 -14.90 -3.57 12.92
CA ARG A 220 -15.91 -3.78 11.87
C ARG A 220 -16.99 -4.76 12.33
N ARG A 221 -16.61 -5.87 12.96
CA ARG A 221 -17.56 -6.85 13.52
C ARG A 221 -18.45 -6.23 14.59
N ARG A 222 -17.86 -5.53 15.58
CA ARG A 222 -18.60 -4.85 16.66
C ARG A 222 -19.51 -3.75 16.14
N LYS A 223 -19.09 -2.99 15.12
CA LYS A 223 -19.93 -1.98 14.49
C LYS A 223 -21.12 -2.63 13.77
N ALA A 224 -20.91 -3.75 13.07
CA ALA A 224 -22.00 -4.51 12.47
C ALA A 224 -22.96 -5.06 13.53
N GLU A 225 -22.43 -5.57 14.65
CA GLU A 225 -23.21 -5.99 15.82
C GLU A 225 -24.06 -4.86 16.42
N GLN A 226 -23.52 -3.63 16.48
CA GLN A 226 -24.27 -2.46 16.96
C GLN A 226 -25.36 -2.00 16.00
N CYS A 227 -25.25 -2.35 14.72
CA CYS A 227 -26.25 -2.07 13.69
C CYS A 227 -27.18 -3.26 13.43
N MET A 228 -27.17 -4.30 14.29
CA MET A 228 -28.12 -5.41 14.20
C MET A 228 -29.56 -4.89 14.26
N ASP A 229 -30.37 -5.34 13.32
CA ASP A 229 -31.75 -4.91 13.19
C ASP A 229 -32.60 -6.05 12.62
N VAL A 230 -33.91 -5.98 12.85
CA VAL A 230 -34.89 -6.89 12.25
C VAL A 230 -35.91 -6.07 11.49
N GLN A 231 -35.93 -6.24 10.17
CA GLN A 231 -36.75 -5.45 9.26
C GLN A 231 -37.77 -6.33 8.52
N ALA A 232 -38.96 -5.79 8.31
CA ALA A 232 -39.98 -6.39 7.47
C ALA A 232 -40.11 -5.59 6.16
N ARG A 233 -40.07 -6.27 5.02
CA ARG A 233 -40.33 -5.65 3.71
C ARG A 233 -41.36 -6.43 2.91
N ALA A 234 -42.27 -5.72 2.25
CA ALA A 234 -43.26 -6.33 1.38
C ALA A 234 -42.59 -6.94 0.13
N THR A 235 -43.13 -8.06 -0.34
CA THR A 235 -42.79 -8.68 -1.63
C THR A 235 -44.05 -8.80 -2.49
N ALA A 236 -43.98 -9.50 -3.63
CA ALA A 236 -45.15 -9.78 -4.46
C ALA A 236 -46.20 -10.67 -3.75
N ASP A 237 -47.42 -10.70 -4.30
CA ASP A 237 -48.48 -11.65 -3.96
C ASP A 237 -48.96 -11.63 -2.50
N GLY A 238 -48.91 -10.46 -1.83
CA GLY A 238 -49.34 -10.31 -0.43
C GLY A 238 -48.38 -10.95 0.57
N MET A 239 -47.17 -11.30 0.14
CA MET A 239 -46.13 -11.89 0.97
C MET A 239 -45.18 -10.81 1.50
N GLY A 240 -44.44 -11.13 2.56
CA GLY A 240 -43.40 -10.28 3.12
C GLY A 240 -42.17 -11.07 3.54
N GLN A 241 -41.03 -10.41 3.58
CA GLN A 241 -39.78 -10.95 4.12
C GLN A 241 -39.51 -10.32 5.48
N LEU A 242 -39.17 -11.16 6.46
CA LEU A 242 -38.56 -10.75 7.72
C LEU A 242 -37.06 -11.04 7.62
N VAL A 243 -36.23 -10.00 7.64
CA VAL A 243 -34.79 -10.09 7.51
C VAL A 243 -34.16 -9.62 8.83
N ALA A 244 -33.29 -10.45 9.39
CA ALA A 244 -32.55 -10.13 10.60
C ALA A 244 -31.07 -10.08 10.28
N ASP A 245 -30.44 -8.93 10.52
CA ASP A 245 -29.00 -8.78 10.47
C ASP A 245 -28.41 -9.17 11.82
N LEU A 246 -27.73 -10.32 11.86
CA LEU A 246 -27.19 -10.94 13.07
C LEU A 246 -25.75 -11.40 12.82
N PRO A 247 -24.92 -11.59 13.88
CA PRO A 247 -23.65 -12.27 13.76
C PRO A 247 -23.84 -13.64 13.11
N MET A 248 -23.00 -14.00 12.14
CA MET A 248 -23.16 -15.22 11.36
C MET A 248 -23.37 -16.50 12.21
N PRO A 249 -22.67 -16.70 13.36
CA PRO A 249 -22.93 -17.86 14.22
C PRO A 249 -24.37 -17.88 14.78
N VAL A 250 -24.92 -16.71 15.11
CA VAL A 250 -26.29 -16.57 15.63
C VAL A 250 -27.31 -16.77 14.51
N ALA A 251 -27.10 -16.17 13.34
CA ALA A 251 -27.97 -16.38 12.18
C ALA A 251 -28.02 -17.87 11.76
N ALA A 252 -26.88 -18.55 11.76
CA ALA A 252 -26.79 -19.98 11.50
C ALA A 252 -27.57 -20.79 12.56
N ALA A 253 -27.37 -20.48 13.85
CA ALA A 253 -28.09 -21.16 14.94
C ALA A 253 -29.62 -20.95 14.85
N CYS A 254 -30.08 -19.74 14.56
CA CYS A 254 -31.52 -19.47 14.35
C CYS A 254 -32.08 -20.29 13.19
N ARG A 255 -31.36 -20.34 12.06
CA ARG A 255 -31.75 -21.12 10.89
C ARG A 255 -31.79 -22.62 11.19
N ASP A 256 -30.79 -23.13 11.92
CA ASP A 256 -30.69 -24.55 12.25
C ASP A 256 -31.75 -24.97 13.27
N ALA A 257 -32.10 -24.13 14.24
CA ALA A 257 -33.23 -24.38 15.14
C ALA A 257 -34.55 -24.51 14.36
N VAL A 258 -34.85 -23.54 13.48
CA VAL A 258 -36.04 -23.59 12.62
C VAL A 258 -36.04 -24.82 11.72
N ASP A 259 -34.89 -25.17 11.13
CA ASP A 259 -34.75 -26.34 10.26
C ASP A 259 -34.91 -27.66 11.04
N GLY A 260 -34.43 -27.72 12.28
CA GLY A 260 -34.57 -28.87 13.18
C GLY A 260 -36.05 -29.18 13.45
N TYR A 261 -36.81 -28.20 13.95
CA TYR A 261 -38.24 -28.38 14.20
C TYR A 261 -39.02 -28.67 12.92
N ALA A 262 -38.64 -28.07 11.78
CA ALA A 262 -39.32 -28.34 10.51
C ALA A 262 -39.12 -29.79 10.06
N ARG A 263 -37.93 -30.35 10.27
CA ARG A 263 -37.66 -31.78 10.01
C ARG A 263 -38.41 -32.69 10.98
N MET A 264 -38.53 -32.31 12.26
CA MET A 264 -39.32 -33.08 13.24
C MET A 264 -40.79 -33.16 12.81
N ALA A 265 -41.42 -32.01 12.51
CA ALA A 265 -42.80 -31.99 12.02
C ALA A 265 -42.99 -32.84 10.74
N LYS A 266 -41.98 -32.84 9.85
CA LYS A 266 -41.98 -33.68 8.65
C LYS A 266 -41.93 -35.17 8.99
N ALA A 267 -41.10 -35.56 9.97
CA ALA A 267 -40.99 -36.93 10.44
C ALA A 267 -42.28 -37.41 11.13
N ASP A 268 -43.00 -36.51 11.80
CA ASP A 268 -44.29 -36.78 12.45
C ASP A 268 -45.47 -36.88 11.47
N GLY A 269 -45.19 -36.85 10.16
CA GLY A 269 -46.18 -37.10 9.11
C GLY A 269 -46.75 -35.85 8.46
N ASP A 270 -46.24 -34.65 8.74
CA ASP A 270 -46.69 -33.45 8.06
C ASP A 270 -46.35 -33.50 6.55
N THR A 271 -47.37 -33.46 5.71
CA THR A 271 -47.21 -33.61 4.26
C THR A 271 -46.80 -32.31 3.56
N ARG A 272 -46.87 -31.15 4.23
CA ARG A 272 -46.56 -29.84 3.65
C ARG A 272 -45.08 -29.69 3.24
N PRO A 273 -44.74 -28.86 2.23
CA PRO A 273 -43.35 -28.63 1.82
C PRO A 273 -42.48 -28.10 2.96
N ILE A 274 -41.21 -28.55 3.04
CA ILE A 274 -40.30 -28.18 4.13
C ILE A 274 -40.08 -26.67 4.26
N GLY A 275 -40.10 -25.93 3.13
CA GLY A 275 -40.01 -24.47 3.14
C GLY A 275 -41.20 -23.80 3.83
N GLN A 276 -42.41 -24.33 3.65
CA GLN A 276 -43.61 -23.85 4.32
C GLN A 276 -43.56 -24.13 5.83
N LEU A 277 -43.07 -25.31 6.22
CA LEU A 277 -42.90 -25.68 7.62
C LEU A 277 -41.89 -24.77 8.33
N ARG A 278 -40.74 -24.49 7.69
CA ARG A 278 -39.74 -23.55 8.25
C ARG A 278 -40.33 -22.16 8.47
N ALA A 279 -41.06 -21.62 7.50
CA ALA A 279 -41.66 -20.29 7.62
C ALA A 279 -42.70 -20.21 8.77
N GLN A 280 -43.55 -21.24 8.90
CA GLN A 280 -44.53 -21.29 9.99
C GLN A 280 -43.88 -21.49 11.35
N ILE A 281 -42.89 -22.37 11.45
CA ILE A 281 -42.15 -22.61 12.70
C ILE A 281 -41.40 -21.35 13.13
N MET A 282 -40.77 -20.65 12.19
CA MET A 282 -40.13 -19.37 12.48
C MET A 282 -41.15 -18.36 13.03
N ALA A 283 -42.31 -18.22 12.38
CA ALA A 283 -43.36 -17.32 12.86
C ALA A 283 -43.88 -17.71 14.25
N ASP A 284 -44.11 -19.00 14.49
CA ASP A 284 -44.58 -19.50 15.77
C ASP A 284 -43.56 -19.30 16.90
N LEU A 285 -42.27 -19.55 16.65
CA LEU A 285 -41.20 -19.34 17.63
C LEU A 285 -41.11 -17.87 18.05
N ILE A 286 -41.37 -16.94 17.12
CA ILE A 286 -41.36 -15.49 17.39
C ILE A 286 -42.65 -15.03 18.08
N LEU A 287 -43.82 -15.50 17.61
CA LEU A 287 -45.13 -15.02 18.05
C LEU A 287 -45.67 -15.77 19.28
N ARG A 288 -45.14 -16.95 19.60
CA ARG A 288 -45.56 -17.81 20.72
C ARG A 288 -44.37 -18.31 21.54
N PRO A 289 -43.54 -17.40 22.10
CA PRO A 289 -42.31 -17.80 22.81
C PRO A 289 -42.56 -18.63 24.10
N TRP A 290 -43.81 -18.72 24.58
CA TRP A 290 -44.20 -19.49 25.78
C TRP A 290 -44.76 -20.89 25.47
N ASP A 291 -44.88 -21.30 24.20
CA ASP A 291 -45.45 -22.59 23.81
C ASP A 291 -44.39 -23.72 23.85
N THR A 292 -44.28 -24.40 24.98
CA THR A 292 -43.31 -25.49 25.21
C THR A 292 -43.74 -26.86 24.68
N SER A 293 -44.86 -26.96 23.98
CA SER A 293 -45.39 -28.23 23.45
C SER A 293 -44.51 -28.92 22.39
N ARG A 294 -43.40 -28.27 21.99
CA ARG A 294 -42.55 -28.61 20.84
C ARG A 294 -41.20 -29.24 21.21
N GLU A 295 -40.87 -29.32 22.50
CA GLU A 295 -39.60 -29.88 23.01
C GLU A 295 -39.63 -31.40 23.27
N ARG A 296 -40.66 -32.12 22.80
CA ARG A 296 -40.79 -33.58 23.00
C ARG A 296 -40.36 -34.39 21.78
#